data_AF-A0A6N7KW81-F1
#
_entry.id   AF-A0A6N7KW81-F1
#
_cell.length_a   1.000
_cell.length_b   1.000
_cell.length_c   1.000
_cell.angle_alpha   90.00
_cell.angle_beta   90.00
_cell.angle_gamma   90.00
#
_symmetry.space_group_name_H-M   'P 1'
#
loop_
_entity.id
_entity.type
_entity.pdbx_description
1 polymer ?
#
loop_
_entity_poly.entity_id
_entity_poly.type
_entity_poly.pdbx_seq_one_letter_code
_entity_poly.pdbx_strand_id
1 'polypeptide(L)'
;MLQVEWIPARSAHHGGGAYLIPRSSVRVSAFPLPAADREAARDALWRYALPELVGWIENARHSSATWRTARHTRSWRLAGNATVSRDDWQPYPLRRTAG
;
A
#
# COMPACT_ATOMS: atom_id res chain seq x y z
N MET A 1 4.95 -10.90 -0.43
CA MET A 1 4.97 -9.48 -0.88
C MET A 1 3.80 -8.76 -0.21
N LEU A 2 3.90 -7.47 0.09
CA LEU A 2 2.79 -6.69 0.69
C LEU A 2 2.37 -5.57 -0.27
N GLN A 3 1.09 -5.27 -0.36
CA GLN A 3 0.56 -4.16 -1.13
C GLN A 3 -0.58 -3.48 -0.36
N VAL A 4 -0.65 -2.16 -0.51
CA VAL A 4 -1.76 -1.34 -0.04
C VAL A 4 -2.32 -0.52 -1.18
N GLU A 5 -3.61 -0.25 -1.10
CA GLU A 5 -4.34 0.54 -2.07
C GLU A 5 -5.34 1.46 -1.39
N TRP A 6 -5.34 2.72 -1.81
CA TRP A 6 -6.35 3.72 -1.49
C TRP A 6 -7.44 3.65 -2.55
N ILE A 7 -8.64 3.31 -2.10
CA ILE A 7 -9.84 3.25 -2.93
C ILE A 7 -10.64 4.52 -2.67
N PRO A 8 -10.67 5.48 -3.63
CA PRO A 8 -11.41 6.71 -3.45
C PRO A 8 -12.90 6.40 -3.33
N ALA A 9 -13.61 7.25 -2.58
CA ALA A 9 -15.05 7.13 -2.52
C ALA A 9 -15.64 7.39 -3.91
N ARG A 10 -16.39 6.42 -4.45
CA ARG A 10 -17.12 6.63 -5.70
C ARG A 10 -18.41 7.37 -5.40
N SER A 11 -18.62 8.52 -6.04
CA SER A 11 -19.94 9.14 -6.08
C SER A 11 -20.91 8.12 -6.70
N ALA A 12 -21.86 7.65 -5.91
CA ALA A 12 -22.93 6.78 -6.41
C ALA A 12 -23.83 7.61 -7.33
N HIS A 13 -23.44 7.76 -8.60
CA HIS A 13 -24.36 8.20 -9.64
C HIS A 13 -25.15 6.97 -10.08
N HIS A 14 -26.29 6.71 -9.42
CA HIS A 14 -27.56 6.33 -10.03
C HIS A 14 -28.59 5.96 -8.96
N GLY A 15 -29.82 6.46 -9.17
CA GLY A 15 -30.92 6.45 -8.21
C GLY A 15 -31.27 5.06 -7.71
N GLY A 16 -31.41 4.94 -6.40
CA GLY A 16 -31.78 3.69 -5.77
C GLY A 16 -31.53 3.67 -4.27
N GLY A 17 -32.27 4.47 -3.51
CA GLY A 17 -32.77 4.11 -2.18
C GLY A 17 -31.80 3.86 -1.01
N ALA A 18 -30.48 3.90 -1.17
CA ALA A 18 -29.55 3.72 -0.05
C ALA A 18 -28.53 4.87 0.00
N TYR A 19 -28.72 5.79 0.95
CA TYR A 19 -27.75 6.83 1.31
C TYR A 19 -26.52 6.19 1.96
N LEU A 20 -25.68 5.51 1.17
CA LEU A 20 -24.34 5.15 1.63
C LEU A 20 -23.48 6.39 1.47
N ILE A 21 -23.13 7.02 2.61
CA ILE A 21 -22.15 8.10 2.64
C ILE A 21 -20.92 7.60 1.87
N PRO A 22 -20.47 8.29 0.81
CA PRO A 22 -19.31 7.86 0.04
C PRO A 22 -18.09 7.79 0.98
N ARG A 23 -17.63 6.57 1.28
CA ARG A 23 -16.48 6.31 2.15
C ARG A 23 -15.31 5.84 1.30
N SER A 24 -14.17 6.50 1.46
CA SER A 24 -12.89 5.97 0.99
C SER A 24 -12.52 4.72 1.80
N SER A 25 -11.85 3.77 1.17
CA SER A 25 -11.42 2.53 1.82
C SER A 25 -9.94 2.27 1.55
N VAL A 26 -9.31 1.51 2.44
CA VAL A 26 -7.95 1.00 2.24
C VAL A 26 -8.02 -0.51 2.07
N ARG A 27 -7.37 -1.03 1.03
CA ARG A 27 -7.21 -2.47 0.80
C ARG A 27 -5.76 -2.86 1.01
N VAL A 28 -5.52 -3.79 1.94
CA VAL A 28 -4.19 -4.39 2.16
C VAL A 28 -4.21 -5.81 1.62
N SER A 29 -3.17 -6.20 0.90
CA SER A 29 -3.03 -7.52 0.28
C SER A 29 -1.64 -8.09 0.55
N ALA A 30 -1.60 -9.33 1.03
CA ALA A 30 -0.37 -10.08 1.24
C ALA A 30 -0.30 -11.22 0.21
N PHE A 31 0.80 -11.28 -0.53
CA PHE A 31 1.05 -12.32 -1.52
C PHE A 31 1.90 -13.44 -0.91
N PRO A 32 1.60 -14.71 -1.24
CA PRO A 32 2.30 -15.87 -0.71
C PRO A 32 3.79 -15.82 -1.05
N LEU A 33 4.58 -16.44 -0.17
CA LEU A 33 6.03 -16.60 -0.33
C LEU A 33 6.39 -18.09 -0.25
N PRO A 34 7.47 -18.51 -0.94
CA PRO A 34 8.03 -19.86 -0.80
C PRO A 34 8.28 -20.19 0.67
N ALA A 35 8.06 -21.44 1.07
CA ALA A 35 8.16 -21.84 2.47
C ALA A 35 9.52 -21.52 3.10
N ALA A 36 10.60 -21.70 2.33
CA ALA A 36 11.98 -21.42 2.75
C ALA A 36 12.22 -19.95 3.12
N ASP A 37 11.45 -19.02 2.55
CA ASP A 37 11.65 -17.57 2.74
C ASP A 37 10.70 -16.97 3.77
N ARG A 38 9.74 -17.74 4.31
CA ARG A 38 8.63 -17.17 5.12
C ARG A 38 9.08 -16.53 6.42
N GLU A 39 10.04 -17.13 7.11
CA GLU A 39 10.53 -16.61 8.40
C GLU A 39 11.30 -15.31 8.21
N ALA A 40 12.35 -15.33 7.39
CA ALA A 40 13.14 -14.15 7.07
C ALA A 40 12.28 -13.02 6.46
N ALA A 41 11.32 -13.36 5.60
CA ALA A 41 10.41 -12.38 5.03
C ALA A 41 9.40 -11.84 6.05
N ARG A 42 8.94 -12.66 7.01
CA ARG A 42 8.05 -12.19 8.08
C ARG A 42 8.78 -11.15 8.93
N ASP A 43 10.01 -11.41 9.34
CA ASP A 43 10.78 -10.46 10.14
C ASP A 43 11.03 -9.15 9.40
N ALA A 44 11.44 -9.22 8.13
CA ALA A 44 11.63 -8.03 7.32
C ALA A 44 10.31 -7.25 7.09
N LEU A 45 9.19 -7.93 6.86
CA LEU A 45 7.89 -7.29 6.70
C LEU A 45 7.44 -6.61 8.00
N TRP A 46 7.62 -7.27 9.15
CA TRP A 46 7.28 -6.71 10.45
C TRP A 46 8.13 -5.49 10.79
N ARG A 47 9.43 -5.57 10.53
CA ARG A 47 10.38 -4.53 10.91
C ARG A 47 10.32 -3.29 10.01
N TYR A 48 10.07 -3.47 8.71
CA TYR A 48 10.19 -2.39 7.74
C TYR A 48 8.86 -2.06 7.05
N ALA A 49 8.16 -3.06 6.52
CA ALA A 49 6.95 -2.80 5.71
C ALA A 49 5.73 -2.38 6.54
N LEU A 50 5.52 -2.96 7.73
CA LEU A 50 4.36 -2.61 8.57
C LEU A 50 4.41 -1.17 9.10
N PRO A 51 5.54 -0.67 9.64
CA PRO A 51 5.63 0.74 10.02
C PRO A 51 5.42 1.69 8.84
N GLU A 52 6.00 1.38 7.68
CA GLU A 52 5.78 2.17 6.46
C GLU A 52 4.33 2.13 5.98
N LEU A 53 3.65 0.99 6.10
CA LEU A 53 2.23 0.84 5.78
C LEU A 53 1.38 1.75 6.68
N VAL A 54 1.63 1.73 8.00
CA VAL A 54 0.93 2.59 8.95
C VAL A 54 1.14 4.06 8.60
N GLY A 55 2.40 4.47 8.35
CA GLY A 55 2.70 5.83 7.93
C GLY A 55 2.03 6.22 6.61
N TRP A 56 1.97 5.30 5.64
CA TRP A 56 1.28 5.53 4.37
C TRP A 56 -0.23 5.72 4.56
N ILE A 57 -0.88 4.91 5.41
CA ILE A 57 -2.32 5.03 5.70
C ILE A 57 -2.61 6.35 6.42
N GLU A 58 -1.81 6.72 7.42
CA GLU A 58 -1.98 7.98 8.13
C GLU A 58 -1.77 9.18 7.21
N ASN A 59 -0.76 9.15 6.34
CA ASN A 59 -0.58 10.20 5.33
C ASN A 59 -1.77 10.27 4.37
N ALA A 60 -2.23 9.13 3.85
CA ALA A 60 -3.38 9.06 2.94
C ALA A 60 -4.66 9.68 3.54
N ARG A 61 -4.88 9.50 4.85
CA ARG A 61 -6.01 10.09 5.59
C ARG A 61 -5.92 11.62 5.67
N HIS A 62 -4.71 12.16 5.85
CA HIS A 62 -4.46 13.59 6.01
C HIS A 62 -4.10 14.30 4.69
N SER A 63 -4.02 13.56 3.58
CA SER A 63 -3.75 14.09 2.25
C SER A 63 -4.84 15.04 1.73
N SER A 64 -4.46 15.87 0.77
CA SER A 64 -5.35 16.80 0.09
C SER A 64 -6.57 16.11 -0.53
N ALA A 65 -7.66 16.86 -0.72
CA ALA A 65 -8.87 16.34 -1.36
C ALA A 65 -8.58 15.76 -2.76
N THR A 66 -7.76 16.46 -3.55
CA THR A 66 -7.33 16.02 -4.89
C THR A 66 -6.60 14.68 -4.86
N TRP A 67 -5.73 14.46 -3.87
CA TRP A 67 -5.06 13.17 -3.71
C TRP A 67 -6.10 12.09 -3.38
N ARG A 68 -6.99 12.34 -2.42
CA ARG A 68 -7.99 11.35 -1.95
C ARG A 68 -9.03 10.95 -2.99
N THR A 69 -9.19 11.72 -4.08
CA THR A 69 -10.10 11.38 -5.20
C THR A 69 -9.49 10.42 -6.23
N ALA A 70 -8.17 10.24 -6.24
CA ALA A 70 -7.50 9.29 -7.12
C ALA A 70 -7.22 7.96 -6.41
N ARG A 71 -7.04 6.90 -7.19
CA ARG A 71 -6.57 5.61 -6.68
C ARG A 71 -5.06 5.68 -6.52
N HIS A 72 -4.56 5.29 -5.36
CA HIS A 72 -3.12 5.22 -5.08
C HIS A 72 -2.75 3.83 -4.60
N THR A 73 -1.55 3.38 -4.95
CA THR A 73 -1.05 2.07 -4.54
C THR A 73 0.37 2.16 -4.05
N ARG A 74 0.71 1.37 -3.04
CA ARG A 74 2.10 1.14 -2.63
C ARG A 74 2.34 -0.34 -2.44
N SER A 75 3.48 -0.84 -2.90
CA SER A 75 3.86 -2.25 -2.72
C SER A 75 5.26 -2.39 -2.17
N TRP A 76 5.43 -3.32 -1.22
CA TRP A 76 6.69 -3.68 -0.60
C TRP A 76 7.12 -5.08 -1.03
N ARG A 77 8.36 -5.16 -1.50
CA ARG A 77 9.03 -6.42 -1.84
C ARG A 77 10.27 -6.62 -0.97
N LEU A 78 10.55 -7.87 -0.63
CA LEU A 78 11.79 -8.24 0.04
C LEU A 78 12.98 -8.00 -0.90
N ALA A 79 14.02 -7.35 -0.39
CA ALA A 79 15.30 -7.14 -1.05
C ALA A 79 16.42 -7.46 -0.06
N GLY A 80 16.86 -8.72 -0.05
CA GLY A 80 17.77 -9.22 0.99
C GLY A 80 17.07 -9.25 2.35
N ASN A 81 17.64 -8.56 3.34
CA ASN A 81 17.13 -8.47 4.72
C ASN A 81 16.24 -7.25 4.97
N ALA A 82 15.90 -6.48 3.94
CA ALA A 82 15.07 -5.29 4.04
C ALA A 82 13.92 -5.32 3.03
N THR A 83 13.07 -4.30 3.06
CA THR A 83 12.01 -4.13 2.06
C THR A 83 12.27 -2.91 1.19
N VAL A 84 12.02 -3.03 -0.11
CA VAL A 84 11.94 -1.89 -1.03
C VAL A 84 10.47 -1.63 -1.35
N SER A 85 10.09 -0.35 -1.36
CA SER A 85 8.75 0.09 -1.71
C SER A 85 8.71 0.76 -3.09
N ARG A 86 7.53 0.76 -3.70
CA ARG A 86 7.20 1.56 -4.88
C ARG A 86 5.77 2.07 -4.76
N ASP A 87 5.50 3.19 -5.40
CA ASP A 87 4.17 3.80 -5.47
C ASP A 87 3.63 3.73 -6.90
N ASP A 88 2.31 3.58 -7.06
CA ASP A 88 1.57 3.78 -8.31
C ASP A 88 2.17 3.08 -9.53
N TRP A 89 2.62 1.84 -9.31
CA TRP A 89 3.27 0.98 -10.30
C TRP A 89 4.56 1.55 -10.89
N GLN A 90 5.11 2.62 -10.31
CA GLN A 90 6.44 3.10 -10.64
C GLN A 90 7.47 1.97 -10.44
N PRO A 91 8.54 1.93 -11.25
CA PRO A 91 9.58 0.93 -11.05
C PRO A 91 10.15 1.02 -9.63
N TYR A 92 10.54 -0.13 -9.06
CA TYR A 92 11.24 -0.12 -7.78
C TYR A 92 12.52 0.71 -7.90
N PRO A 93 12.84 1.54 -6.90
CA PRO A 93 14.04 2.35 -6.94
C PRO A 93 15.27 1.46 -7.08
N LEU A 94 16.16 1.82 -8.02
CA LEU A 94 17.44 1.14 -8.19
C LEU A 94 18.25 1.30 -6.89
N ARG A 95 18.86 0.20 -6.44
CA ARG A 95 19.76 0.21 -5.28
C ARG A 95 20.86 1.24 -5.56
N ARG A 96 20.93 2.34 -4.80
CA ARG A 96 22.14 3.17 -4.80
C ARG A 96 23.25 2.32 -4.16
N THR A 97 24.08 1.71 -4.97
CA THR A 97 25.37 1.20 -4.51
C THR A 97 26.18 2.42 -4.10
N ALA A 98 26.37 2.62 -2.80
CA ALA A 98 27.40 3.52 -2.32
C ALA A 98 28.74 3.01 -2.87
N GLY A 99 29.44 3.87 -3.62
CA GLY A 99 30.82 3.65 -4.04
C GLY A 99 31.80 3.97 -2.93
#